data_AF-A0A1M7PL57-F1
#
_entry.id   AF-A0A1M7PL57-F1
#
_cell.length_a   1.000
_cell.length_b   1.000
_cell.length_c   1.000
_cell.angle_alpha   90.00
_cell.angle_beta   90.00
_cell.angle_gamma   90.00
#
_symmetry.space_group_name_H-M   'P 1'
#
loop_
_entity.id
_entity.type
_entity.pdbx_description
1 polymer ?
#
loop_
_entity_poly.entity_id
_entity_poly.type
_entity_poly.pdbx_seq_one_letter_code
_entity_poly.pdbx_strand_id
1 'polypeptide(L)'
;MNIVAKIRKKASERNKKFLVLDILLTLLVLYLAIHVLFISISGLVNPNTTDDSPTLLSSVMFFCLGLTYVVRVIEMIVTGKKEYFVLSTFTAAFIISVSVFMMVLEYIK
;
A
#
# COMPACT_ATOMS: atom_id res chain seq x y z
N MET A 1 4.29 -9.05 28.28
CA MET A 1 3.35 -7.98 27.84
C MET A 1 2.57 -8.47 26.64
N ASN A 2 1.25 -8.66 26.76
CA ASN A 2 0.42 -9.22 25.68
C ASN A 2 0.40 -8.31 24.43
N ILE A 3 0.74 -8.89 23.27
CA ILE A 3 0.72 -8.22 21.95
C ILE A 3 -0.64 -7.60 21.67
N VAL A 4 -1.72 -8.30 22.06
CA VAL A 4 -3.11 -7.85 21.98
C VAL A 4 -3.34 -6.53 22.72
N ALA A 5 -2.74 -6.34 23.89
CA ALA A 5 -2.86 -5.10 24.66
C ALA A 5 -2.13 -3.93 23.98
N LYS A 6 -0.98 -4.20 23.35
CA LYS A 6 -0.22 -3.21 22.57
C LYS A 6 -1.00 -2.75 21.33
N ILE A 7 -1.62 -3.69 20.62
CA ILE A 7 -2.49 -3.41 19.47
C ILE A 7 -3.72 -2.62 19.90
N ARG A 8 -4.37 -3.00 21.00
CA ARG A 8 -5.55 -2.30 21.53
C ARG A 8 -5.23 -0.87 21.96
N LYS A 9 -4.07 -0.64 22.61
CA LYS A 9 -3.62 0.71 22.99
C LYS A 9 -3.32 1.57 21.76
N LYS A 10 -2.64 1.00 20.76
CA LYS A 10 -2.35 1.67 19.47
C LYS A 10 -3.62 1.96 18.67
N ALA A 11 -4.65 1.11 18.77
CA ALA A 11 -5.95 1.32 18.15
C ALA A 11 -6.82 2.35 18.89
N SER A 12 -6.73 2.41 20.23
CA SER A 12 -7.44 3.39 21.05
C SER A 12 -6.90 4.81 20.92
N GLU A 13 -5.61 4.96 20.59
CA GLU A 13 -4.95 6.25 20.37
C GLU A 13 -5.16 6.82 18.96
N ARG A 14 -5.65 6.00 18.02
CA ARG A 14 -5.87 6.37 16.63
C ARG A 14 -7.32 6.79 16.41
N ASN A 15 -7.51 7.72 15.48
CA ASN A 15 -8.85 8.16 15.11
C ASN A 15 -9.55 7.02 14.35
N LYS A 16 -10.72 6.58 14.83
CA LYS A 16 -11.47 5.42 14.27
C LYS A 16 -11.62 5.47 12.74
N LYS A 17 -11.83 6.66 12.16
CA LYS A 17 -11.97 6.85 10.71
C LYS A 17 -10.69 6.53 9.93
N PHE A 18 -9.53 6.99 10.42
CA PHE A 18 -8.23 6.71 9.80
C PHE A 18 -7.83 5.25 9.95
N LEU A 19 -8.19 4.62 11.07
CA LEU A 19 -7.94 3.20 11.30
C LEU A 19 -8.75 2.31 10.34
N VAL A 20 -10.02 2.64 10.08
CA VAL A 20 -10.84 1.93 9.07
C VAL A 20 -10.23 2.08 7.67
N LEU A 21 -9.81 3.29 7.29
CA LEU A 21 -9.21 3.54 5.98
C LEU A 21 -7.88 2.77 5.78
N ASP A 22 -7.03 2.74 6.81
CA ASP A 22 -5.77 1.97 6.83
C ASP A 22 -6.05 0.46 6.67
N ILE A 23 -7.07 -0.08 7.33
CA ILE A 23 -7.48 -1.49 7.19
C ILE A 23 -7.99 -1.77 5.78
N LEU A 24 -8.87 -0.93 5.22
CA LEU A 24 -9.42 -1.13 3.88
C LEU A 24 -8.32 -1.10 2.82
N LEU A 25 -7.41 -0.12 2.89
CA LEU A 25 -6.27 -0.04 1.98
C LEU A 25 -5.33 -1.24 2.13
N THR A 26 -5.08 -1.69 3.36
CA THR A 26 -4.24 -2.87 3.61
C THR A 26 -4.87 -4.15 3.04
N LEU A 27 -6.18 -4.33 3.19
CA LEU A 27 -6.91 -5.45 2.58
C LEU A 27 -6.85 -5.40 1.06
N LEU A 28 -7.01 -4.21 0.47
CA LEU A 28 -6.91 -4.02 -0.97
C LEU A 28 -5.51 -4.36 -1.49
N VAL A 29 -4.46 -3.91 -0.80
CA VAL A 29 -3.06 -4.24 -1.13
C VAL A 29 -2.82 -5.75 -1.03
N LEU A 30 -3.36 -6.41 0.00
CA LEU A 30 -3.22 -7.86 0.16
C LEU A 30 -3.90 -8.62 -0.98
N TYR A 31 -5.11 -8.20 -1.36
CA TYR A 31 -5.83 -8.77 -2.49
C TYR A 31 -5.05 -8.60 -3.80
N LEU A 32 -4.56 -7.38 -4.07
CA LEU A 32 -3.74 -7.10 -5.25
C LEU A 32 -2.44 -7.91 -5.25
N ALA A 33 -1.77 -8.06 -4.11
CA ALA A 33 -0.55 -8.84 -4.00
C ALA A 33 -0.78 -10.32 -4.33
N ILE A 34 -1.87 -10.91 -3.81
CA ILE A 34 -2.26 -12.29 -4.16
C ILE A 34 -2.55 -12.38 -5.66
N HIS A 35 -3.28 -11.42 -6.22
CA HIS A 35 -3.64 -11.42 -7.63
C HIS A 35 -2.41 -11.29 -8.56
N VAL A 36 -1.45 -10.43 -8.22
CA VAL A 36 -0.16 -10.29 -8.92
C VAL A 36 0.63 -11.59 -8.90
N LEU A 37 0.65 -12.30 -7.76
CA LEU A 37 1.33 -13.60 -7.67
C LEU A 37 0.68 -14.64 -8.58
N PHE A 38 -0.66 -14.72 -8.60
CA PHE A 38 -1.38 -15.63 -9.49
C PHE A 38 -1.08 -15.35 -10.97
N ILE A 39 -1.18 -14.09 -11.39
CA ILE A 39 -0.90 -13.70 -12.80
C ILE A 39 0.56 -13.97 -13.16
N SER A 40 1.51 -13.65 -12.27
CA SER A 40 2.94 -13.90 -12.51
C SER A 40 3.25 -15.39 -12.64
N ILE A 41 2.65 -16.23 -11.79
CA ILE A 41 2.82 -17.69 -11.85
C ILE A 41 2.18 -18.24 -13.13
N SER A 42 0.96 -17.81 -13.47
CA SER A 42 0.28 -18.23 -14.69
C SER A 42 1.06 -17.84 -15.95
N GLY A 43 1.59 -16.61 -16.01
CA GLY A 43 2.42 -16.15 -17.13
C GLY A 43 3.76 -16.88 -17.22
N LEU A 44 4.33 -17.35 -16.11
CA LEU A 44 5.55 -18.15 -16.11
C LEU A 44 5.29 -19.60 -16.59
N VAL A 45 4.11 -20.16 -16.27
CA VAL A 45 3.72 -21.52 -16.67
C VAL A 45 3.23 -21.56 -18.11
N ASN A 46 2.54 -20.51 -18.57
CA ASN A 46 2.08 -20.40 -19.95
C ASN A 46 2.15 -18.93 -20.43
N PRO A 47 3.07 -18.58 -21.35
CA PRO A 47 3.25 -17.21 -21.79
C PRO A 47 2.07 -16.67 -22.64
N ASN A 48 1.14 -17.53 -23.07
CA ASN A 48 0.02 -17.15 -23.93
C ASN A 48 -1.30 -16.86 -23.19
N THR A 49 -1.35 -16.94 -21.85
CA THR A 49 -2.63 -16.96 -21.12
C THR A 49 -3.13 -15.65 -20.53
N THR A 50 -2.41 -14.53 -20.65
CA THR A 50 -2.80 -13.33 -19.90
C THR A 50 -2.55 -12.04 -20.68
N ASP A 51 -3.64 -11.40 -21.11
CA ASP A 51 -3.67 -10.01 -21.60
C ASP A 51 -3.48 -8.98 -20.46
N ASP A 52 -3.57 -9.42 -19.21
CA ASP A 52 -3.39 -8.54 -18.05
C ASP A 52 -1.90 -8.23 -17.83
N SER A 53 -1.54 -6.94 -17.87
CA SER A 53 -0.19 -6.49 -17.57
C SER A 53 0.12 -6.65 -16.07
N PRO A 54 1.04 -7.56 -15.68
CA PRO A 54 1.45 -7.70 -14.28
C PRO A 54 2.15 -6.43 -13.76
N THR A 55 2.75 -5.63 -14.65
CA THR A 55 3.38 -4.35 -14.33
C THR A 55 2.34 -3.32 -13.89
N LEU A 56 1.22 -3.23 -14.62
CA LEU A 56 0.14 -2.30 -14.31
C LEU A 56 -0.55 -2.67 -13.00
N LEU A 57 -0.79 -3.96 -12.77
CA LEU A 57 -1.38 -4.41 -11.52
C LEU A 57 -0.45 -4.16 -10.31
N SER A 58 0.85 -4.35 -10.50
CA SER A 58 1.87 -4.03 -9.50
C SER A 58 1.96 -2.54 -9.21
N SER A 59 1.84 -1.68 -10.23
CA SER A 59 1.87 -0.22 -10.05
C SER A 59 0.69 0.27 -9.21
N VAL A 60 -0.52 -0.26 -9.45
CA VAL A 60 -1.73 0.02 -8.65
C VAL A 60 -1.57 -0.47 -7.21
N MET A 61 -0.94 -1.63 -7.01
CA MET A 61 -0.63 -2.13 -5.66
C MET A 61 0.30 -1.19 -4.90
N PHE A 62 1.41 -0.76 -5.53
CA PHE A 62 2.33 0.20 -4.91
C PHE A 62 1.65 1.55 -4.66
N PHE A 63 0.76 2.00 -5.54
CA PHE A 63 -0.03 3.21 -5.33
C PHE A 63 -0.90 3.10 -4.06
N CYS A 64 -1.64 2.00 -3.92
CA CYS A 64 -2.47 1.74 -2.74
C CYS A 64 -1.63 1.65 -1.45
N LEU A 65 -0.45 1.02 -1.52
CA LEU A 65 0.50 0.97 -0.41
C LEU A 65 0.97 2.37 -0.03
N GLY A 66 1.31 3.21 -1.01
CA GLY A 66 1.72 4.60 -0.81
C GLY A 66 0.62 5.43 -0.15
N LEU A 67 -0.63 5.28 -0.61
CA LEU A 67 -1.81 5.91 0.00
C LEU A 67 -1.96 5.56 1.49
N THR A 68 -1.67 4.32 1.88
CA THR A 68 -1.68 3.92 3.31
C THR A 68 -0.72 4.76 4.15
N TYR A 69 0.47 5.06 3.62
CA TYR A 69 1.42 5.97 4.29
C TYR A 69 0.94 7.42 4.27
N VAL A 70 0.32 7.89 3.18
CA VAL A 70 -0.29 9.23 3.12
C VAL A 70 -1.38 9.38 4.19
N VAL A 71 -2.25 8.39 4.35
CA VAL A 71 -3.30 8.36 5.38
C VAL A 71 -2.68 8.46 6.77
N ARG A 72 -1.57 7.76 7.02
CA ARG A 72 -0.82 7.86 8.29
C ARG A 72 -0.23 9.25 8.51
N VAL A 73 0.35 9.85 7.47
CA VAL A 73 0.89 11.22 7.52
C VAL A 73 -0.22 12.23 7.84
N ILE A 74 -1.37 12.12 7.18
CA ILE A 74 -2.54 12.98 7.46
C ILE A 74 -3.04 12.76 8.88
N GLU A 75 -3.14 11.51 9.34
CA GLU A 75 -3.55 11.22 10.71
C GLU A 75 -2.57 11.84 11.73
N MET A 76 -1.26 11.76 11.49
CA MET A 76 -0.23 12.38 12.34
C MET A 76 -0.35 13.90 12.38
N ILE A 77 -0.70 14.54 11.25
CA ILE A 77 -0.96 15.99 11.20
C ILE A 77 -2.19 16.34 12.03
N VAL A 78 -3.30 15.62 11.85
CA VAL A 78 -4.58 15.88 12.54
C VAL A 78 -4.48 15.61 14.05
N THR A 79 -3.73 14.57 14.45
CA THR A 79 -3.54 14.20 15.87
C THR A 79 -2.40 14.94 16.55
N GLY A 80 -1.59 15.71 15.81
CA GLY A 80 -0.40 16.41 16.32
C GLY A 80 0.75 15.49 16.74
N LYS A 81 0.62 14.17 16.56
CA LYS A 81 1.66 13.18 16.89
C LYS A 81 2.68 13.12 15.76
N LYS A 82 3.84 13.75 15.97
CA LYS A 82 4.92 13.82 14.97
C LYS A 82 5.89 12.64 14.98
N GLU A 83 5.66 11.62 15.81
CA GLU A 83 6.51 10.42 15.84
C GLU A 83 6.52 9.75 14.46
N TYR A 84 7.72 9.62 13.89
CA TYR A 84 7.96 9.05 12.55
C TYR A 84 7.29 9.79 11.39
N PHE A 85 6.90 11.06 11.58
CA PHE A 85 6.26 11.87 10.53
C PHE A 85 7.14 11.98 9.27
N VAL A 86 8.40 12.41 9.44
CA VAL A 86 9.35 12.58 8.32
C VAL A 86 9.60 11.25 7.60
N LEU A 87 9.77 10.17 8.37
CA LEU A 87 9.98 8.84 7.81
C LEU A 87 8.76 8.36 7.00
N SER A 88 7.55 8.58 7.53
CA SER A 88 6.29 8.20 6.87
C SER A 88 6.07 9.00 5.59
N THR A 89 6.38 10.30 5.59
CA THR A 89 6.30 11.17 4.41
C THR A 89 7.29 10.76 3.34
N PHE A 90 8.55 10.51 3.72
CA PHE A 90 9.56 10.05 2.77
C PHE A 90 9.19 8.70 2.16
N THR A 91 8.70 7.77 2.99
CA THR A 91 8.23 6.45 2.56
C THR A 91 7.05 6.57 1.59
N ALA A 92 6.07 7.42 1.90
CA ALA A 92 4.94 7.69 1.00
C ALA A 92 5.41 8.23 -0.36
N ALA A 93 6.28 9.25 -0.35
CA ALA A 93 6.80 9.86 -1.57
C ALA A 93 7.60 8.86 -2.42
N PHE A 94 8.46 8.07 -1.78
CA PHE A 94 9.25 7.05 -2.45
C PHE A 94 8.38 5.98 -3.11
N ILE A 95 7.43 5.40 -2.36
CA ILE A 95 6.54 4.34 -2.87
C ILE A 95 5.65 4.86 -4.01
N ILE A 96 5.09 6.07 -3.88
CA ILE A 96 4.28 6.68 -4.94
C ILE A 96 5.13 6.96 -6.18
N SER A 97 6.36 7.46 -6.01
CA SER A 97 7.28 7.69 -7.12
C SER A 97 7.59 6.40 -7.89
N VAL A 98 7.86 5.30 -7.17
CA VAL A 98 8.07 3.97 -7.79
C VAL A 98 6.83 3.50 -8.55
N SER A 99 5.63 3.70 -7.99
CA SER A 99 4.37 3.37 -8.65
C SER A 99 4.20 4.14 -9.97
N VAL A 100 4.43 5.46 -9.95
CA VAL A 100 4.34 6.30 -11.16
C VAL A 100 5.39 5.88 -12.18
N PHE A 101 6.62 5.59 -11.75
CA PHE A 101 7.68 5.13 -12.64
C PHE A 101 7.33 3.82 -13.35
N MET A 102 6.77 2.84 -12.63
CA MET A 102 6.28 1.58 -13.22
C MET A 102 5.17 1.83 -14.24
N MET A 103 4.22 2.73 -13.93
CA MET A 103 3.13 3.07 -14.83
C MET A 103 3.63 3.75 -16.12
N VAL A 104 4.60 4.66 -16.00
CA VAL A 104 5.23 5.33 -17.15
C VAL A 104 6.01 4.35 -18.01
N LEU A 105 6.77 3.43 -17.40
CA LEU A 105 7.50 2.38 -18.13
C LEU A 105 6.56 1.49 -18.93
N GLU A 106 5.42 1.11 -18.36
CA GLU A 106 4.42 0.28 -19.06
C GLU A 106 3.79 1.04 -20.24
N TYR A 107 3.57 2.35 -20.11
CA TYR A 107 2.97 3.17 -21.18
C TYR A 107 3.91 3.45 -22.35
N ILE A 108 5.23 3.45 -22.10
CA ILE A 108 6.26 3.69 -23.14
C ILE A 108 6.57 2.41 -23.93
N LYS A 109 6.20 1.24 -23.39
CA LYS A 109 6.49 -0.08 -23.94
C LYS A 109 5.45 -0.50 -24.99
#